data_AF-A0A1V5BZ62-F1
#
_entry.id   AF-A0A1V5BZ62-F1
#
_cell.length_a   1.000
_cell.length_b   1.000
_cell.length_c   1.000
_cell.angle_alpha   90.00
_cell.angle_beta   90.00
_cell.angle_gamma   90.00
#
_symmetry.space_group_name_H-M   'P 1'
#
loop_
_entity.id
_entity.type
_entity.pdbx_description
1 polymer ?
#
loop_
_entity_poly.entity_id
_entity_poly.type
_entity_poly.pdbx_seq_one_letter_code
_entity_poly.pdbx_strand_id
1 'polypeptide(L)'
;MERFQLENLYTANGITDYRLRNTDDLFKVHGINFKTVNGYDLLDDVNKLLYEKFIVNYFNNFGLDTRLTLIPLGIYFVEHIHHSIKQVDEDGEYFLEVAGVVKSIDKDGKKKVIHRWEDKEYKQIKRDKEQSETYLRFEYKIFGKKEWQHVVSEKAWY
;
A
#
# COMPACT_ATOMS: atom_id res chain seq x y z
N MET A 1 -16.95 -8.80 13.71
CA MET A 1 -16.61 -8.17 15.00
C MET A 1 -17.33 -6.84 15.03
N GLU A 2 -18.13 -6.60 16.06
CA GLU A 2 -18.84 -5.34 16.27
C GLU A 2 -17.95 -4.32 16.99
N ARG A 3 -18.28 -3.03 16.88
CA ARG A 3 -17.50 -1.93 17.47
C ARG A 3 -17.26 -2.10 18.97
N PHE A 4 -18.29 -2.45 19.75
CA PHE A 4 -18.15 -2.63 21.20
C PHE A 4 -17.17 -3.76 21.57
N GLN A 5 -17.08 -4.79 20.73
CA GLN A 5 -16.13 -5.90 20.94
C GLN A 5 -14.69 -5.40 20.74
N LEU A 6 -14.48 -4.57 19.72
CA LEU A 6 -13.18 -3.95 19.47
C LEU A 6 -12.78 -3.00 20.61
N GLU A 7 -13.69 -2.15 21.07
CA GLU A 7 -13.43 -1.24 22.21
C GLU A 7 -13.04 -2.03 23.49
N ASN A 8 -13.70 -3.16 23.73
CA ASN A 8 -13.33 -4.08 24.82
C ASN A 8 -11.93 -4.68 24.64
N LEU A 9 -11.52 -5.01 23.42
CA LEU A 9 -10.16 -5.51 23.13
C LEU A 9 -9.11 -4.43 23.41
N TYR A 10 -9.34 -3.17 23.02
CA TYR A 10 -8.44 -2.06 23.37
C TYR A 10 -8.31 -1.90 24.89
N THR A 11 -9.46 -1.85 25.60
CA THR A 11 -9.50 -1.66 27.05
C THR A 11 -8.83 -2.83 27.80
N ALA A 12 -9.08 -4.07 27.38
CA ALA A 12 -8.47 -5.27 27.96
C ALA A 12 -6.95 -5.30 27.80
N ASN A 13 -6.42 -4.63 26.78
CA ASN A 13 -4.98 -4.48 26.55
C ASN A 13 -4.41 -3.17 27.15
N GLY A 14 -5.17 -2.46 27.98
CA GLY A 14 -4.72 -1.24 28.66
C GLY A 14 -4.68 0.01 27.77
N ILE A 15 -5.30 -0.03 26.58
CA ILE A 15 -5.29 1.07 25.62
C ILE A 15 -6.61 1.84 25.73
N THR A 16 -6.64 2.88 26.55
CA THR A 16 -7.86 3.65 26.84
C THR A 16 -8.13 4.78 25.84
N ASP A 17 -7.13 5.22 25.10
CA ASP A 17 -7.23 6.28 24.09
C ASP A 17 -7.47 5.76 22.67
N TYR A 18 -7.66 4.43 22.53
CA TYR A 18 -7.84 3.74 21.26
C TYR A 18 -6.71 3.98 20.24
N ARG A 19 -5.48 4.26 20.70
CA ARG A 19 -4.33 4.44 19.81
C ARG A 19 -3.34 3.29 20.01
N LEU A 20 -3.04 2.59 18.92
CA LEU A 20 -2.00 1.55 18.92
C LEU A 20 -0.62 2.20 19.13
N ARG A 21 0.25 1.62 19.94
CA ARG A 21 1.62 2.12 20.19
C ARG A 21 2.67 1.36 19.40
N ASN A 22 2.41 0.09 19.12
CA ASN A 22 3.34 -0.81 18.44
C ASN A 22 2.59 -1.92 17.69
N THR A 23 3.33 -2.82 17.04
CA THR A 23 2.76 -3.94 16.29
C THR A 23 2.23 -5.08 17.16
N ASP A 24 2.61 -5.16 18.44
CA ASP A 24 2.03 -6.10 19.39
C ASP A 24 0.59 -5.69 19.75
N ASP A 25 0.32 -4.39 19.91
CA ASP A 25 -1.05 -3.88 20.06
C ASP A 25 -1.90 -4.21 18.82
N LEU A 26 -1.33 -4.05 17.62
CA LEU A 26 -2.00 -4.41 16.36
C LEU A 26 -2.40 -5.89 16.34
N PHE A 27 -1.51 -6.77 16.81
CA PHE A 27 -1.80 -8.20 16.90
C PHE A 27 -2.85 -8.51 17.98
N LYS A 28 -2.70 -7.97 19.19
CA LYS A 28 -3.61 -8.23 20.32
C LYS A 28 -5.02 -7.71 20.10
N VAL A 29 -5.16 -6.56 19.43
CA VAL A 29 -6.45 -5.89 19.24
C VAL A 29 -7.13 -6.30 17.94
N HIS A 30 -6.37 -6.42 16.85
CA HIS A 30 -6.94 -6.69 15.52
C HIS A 30 -6.66 -8.11 15.02
N GLY A 31 -5.85 -8.91 15.72
CA GLY A 31 -5.45 -10.24 15.27
C GLY A 31 -4.49 -10.20 14.07
N ILE A 32 -3.90 -9.05 13.76
CA ILE A 32 -3.12 -8.85 12.55
C ILE A 32 -1.64 -9.08 12.85
N ASN A 33 -1.08 -10.14 12.29
CA ASN A 33 0.36 -10.36 12.27
C ASN A 33 0.98 -9.72 11.02
N PHE A 34 1.53 -8.52 11.18
CA PHE A 34 2.10 -7.75 10.08
C PHE A 34 3.23 -8.48 9.33
N LYS A 35 3.96 -9.39 9.98
CA LYS A 35 5.05 -10.15 9.35
C LYS A 35 4.56 -11.20 8.35
N THR A 36 3.30 -11.59 8.46
CA THR A 36 2.68 -12.58 7.55
C THR A 36 2.04 -11.94 6.32
N VAL A 37 2.09 -10.61 6.21
CA VAL A 37 1.57 -9.88 5.05
C VAL A 37 2.42 -10.20 3.83
N ASN A 38 1.76 -10.49 2.71
CA ASN A 38 2.46 -10.92 1.50
C ASN A 38 3.53 -9.90 1.08
N GLY A 39 4.71 -10.38 0.71
CA GLY A 39 5.83 -9.53 0.31
C GLY A 39 6.72 -9.04 1.45
N TYR A 40 6.29 -9.13 2.72
CA TYR A 40 7.12 -8.74 3.87
C TYR A 40 8.48 -9.44 3.90
N ASP A 41 8.51 -10.75 3.67
CA ASP A 41 9.75 -11.54 3.67
C ASP A 41 10.71 -11.18 2.53
N LEU A 42 10.20 -10.56 1.47
CA LEU A 42 10.97 -10.10 0.32
C LEU A 42 11.64 -8.75 0.57
N LEU A 43 11.18 -7.99 1.57
CA LEU A 43 11.76 -6.68 1.90
C LEU A 43 13.15 -6.84 2.55
N ASP A 44 14.01 -5.83 2.31
CA ASP A 44 15.20 -5.62 3.10
C ASP A 44 14.88 -5.11 4.52
N ASP A 45 15.89 -5.04 5.38
CA ASP A 45 15.70 -4.67 6.80
C ASP A 45 15.25 -3.21 6.97
N VAL A 46 15.64 -2.31 6.05
CA VAL A 46 15.25 -0.89 6.08
C VAL A 46 13.75 -0.75 5.81
N ASN A 47 13.26 -1.40 4.75
CA ASN A 47 11.86 -1.38 4.37
C ASN A 47 10.98 -2.14 5.38
N LYS A 48 11.50 -3.20 6.01
CA LYS A 48 10.81 -3.88 7.13
C LYS A 48 10.60 -2.95 8.33
N LEU A 49 11.64 -2.22 8.72
CA LEU A 49 11.56 -1.28 9.84
C LEU A 49 10.61 -0.12 9.53
N LEU A 50 10.63 0.38 8.29
CA LEU A 50 9.68 1.38 7.83
C LEU A 50 8.25 0.86 7.91
N TYR A 51 7.99 -0.34 7.39
CA TYR A 51 6.66 -0.95 7.41
C TYR A 51 6.12 -1.15 8.84
N GLU A 52 6.97 -1.60 9.77
CA GLU A 52 6.61 -1.80 11.17
C GLU A 52 6.05 -0.53 11.84
N LYS A 53 6.66 0.62 11.56
CA LYS A 53 6.19 1.91 12.10
C LYS A 53 5.00 2.46 11.31
N PHE A 54 5.06 2.34 9.99
CA PHE A 54 4.00 2.77 9.09
C PHE A 54 2.67 2.10 9.42
N ILE A 55 2.62 0.78 9.59
CA ILE A 55 1.35 0.05 9.75
C ILE A 55 0.58 0.48 11.01
N VAL A 56 1.30 0.80 12.09
CA VAL A 56 0.71 1.32 13.33
C VAL A 56 0.11 2.71 13.10
N ASN A 57 0.86 3.61 12.47
CA ASN A 57 0.38 4.97 12.15
C ASN A 57 -0.79 4.94 11.15
N TYR A 58 -0.73 4.03 10.18
CA TYR A 58 -1.76 3.83 9.18
C TYR A 58 -3.08 3.44 9.82
N PHE A 59 -3.09 2.42 10.70
CA PHE A 59 -4.28 2.07 11.48
C PHE A 59 -4.75 3.24 12.33
N ASN A 60 -3.85 3.92 13.03
CA ASN A 60 -4.18 5.05 13.89
C ASN A 60 -4.81 6.25 13.15
N ASN A 61 -4.63 6.36 11.83
CA ASN A 61 -5.22 7.43 11.03
C ASN A 61 -6.72 7.22 10.73
N PHE A 62 -7.25 6.03 11.01
CA PHE A 62 -8.67 5.72 10.81
C PHE A 62 -9.44 5.67 12.13
N GLY A 63 -10.76 5.90 12.06
CA GLY A 63 -11.68 5.63 13.16
C GLY A 63 -11.88 4.12 13.38
N LEU A 64 -12.42 3.74 14.55
CA LEU A 64 -12.56 2.33 14.94
C LEU A 64 -13.41 1.50 13.97
N ASP A 65 -14.51 2.07 13.49
CA ASP A 65 -15.41 1.41 12.54
C ASP A 65 -14.68 1.06 11.23
N THR A 66 -13.81 1.96 10.77
CA THR A 66 -12.99 1.72 9.57
C THR A 66 -11.93 0.65 9.83
N ARG A 67 -11.25 0.71 10.98
CA ARG A 67 -10.21 -0.26 11.37
C ARG A 67 -10.75 -1.70 11.42
N LEU A 68 -12.01 -1.90 11.82
CA LEU A 68 -12.67 -3.22 11.80
C LEU A 68 -12.67 -3.88 10.43
N THR A 69 -12.69 -3.08 9.36
CA THR A 69 -12.77 -3.58 7.98
C THR A 69 -11.41 -3.62 7.29
N LEU A 70 -10.37 -3.09 7.95
CA LEU A 70 -9.06 -2.89 7.37
C LEU A 70 -8.23 -4.17 7.47
N ILE A 71 -7.87 -4.73 6.31
CA ILE A 71 -7.09 -5.97 6.21
C ILE A 71 -5.86 -5.70 5.34
N PRO A 72 -4.64 -5.73 5.91
CA PRO A 72 -3.41 -5.72 5.13
C PRO A 72 -3.36 -6.92 4.18
N LEU A 73 -3.06 -6.68 2.90
CA LEU A 73 -2.98 -7.72 1.87
C LEU A 73 -1.56 -7.95 1.37
N GLY A 74 -0.77 -6.88 1.24
CA GLY A 74 0.58 -6.95 0.72
C GLY A 74 1.42 -5.72 1.05
N ILE A 75 2.73 -5.92 1.14
CA ILE A 75 3.73 -4.88 1.27
C ILE A 75 4.92 -5.24 0.38
N TYR A 76 5.23 -4.38 -0.60
CA TYR A 76 6.23 -4.69 -1.62
C TYR A 76 7.09 -3.46 -1.88
N PHE A 77 8.41 -3.62 -1.92
CA PHE A 77 9.25 -2.65 -2.61
C PHE A 77 9.08 -2.90 -4.11
N VAL A 78 8.67 -1.88 -4.86
CA VAL A 78 8.29 -2.03 -6.27
C VAL A 78 9.05 -1.08 -7.17
N GLU A 79 9.25 -1.49 -8.41
CA GLU A 79 9.48 -0.63 -9.56
C GLU A 79 8.15 -0.50 -10.32
N HIS A 80 7.65 0.73 -10.45
CA HIS A 80 6.50 1.04 -11.28
C HIS A 80 6.98 1.70 -12.57
N ILE A 81 6.68 1.06 -13.70
CA ILE A 81 7.01 1.54 -15.03
C ILE A 81 5.74 2.12 -15.63
N HIS A 82 5.78 3.41 -15.94
CA HIS A 82 4.72 4.19 -16.55
C HIS A 82 5.00 4.34 -18.04
N HIS A 83 3.97 4.17 -18.85
CA HIS A 83 4.02 4.41 -20.28
C HIS A 83 3.03 5.51 -20.66
N SER A 84 3.54 6.55 -21.30
CA SER A 84 2.74 7.69 -21.73
C SER A 84 2.80 7.89 -23.23
N ILE A 85 1.73 8.45 -23.77
CA ILE A 85 1.64 8.94 -25.15
C ILE A 85 1.56 10.46 -25.14
N LYS A 86 2.07 11.07 -26.20
CA LYS A 86 1.97 12.51 -26.42
C LYS A 86 0.61 12.82 -27.03
N GLN A 87 -0.11 13.75 -26.42
CA GLN A 87 -1.37 14.30 -26.89
C GLN A 87 -1.20 15.80 -27.15
N VAL A 88 -2.01 16.32 -28.06
CA VAL A 88 -2.03 17.75 -28.42
C VAL A 88 -3.48 18.20 -28.44
N ASP A 89 -3.79 19.25 -27.69
CA ASP A 89 -5.09 19.91 -27.69
C ASP A 89 -4.94 21.44 -27.88
N GLU A 90 -6.02 22.19 -27.62
CA GLU A 90 -6.05 23.64 -27.77
C GLU A 90 -5.09 24.38 -26.81
N ASP A 91 -4.77 23.77 -25.65
CA ASP A 91 -3.92 24.34 -24.60
C ASP A 91 -2.43 23.92 -24.75
N GLY A 92 -2.15 22.93 -25.59
CA GLY A 92 -0.80 22.57 -26.03
C GLY A 92 -0.51 21.07 -25.98
N GLU A 93 0.77 20.74 -25.78
CA GLU A 93 1.23 19.35 -25.76
C GLU A 93 1.29 18.81 -24.32
N TYR A 94 0.69 17.66 -24.07
CA TYR A 94 0.75 16.97 -22.78
C TYR A 94 1.01 15.46 -22.94
N PHE A 95 1.44 14.82 -21.85
CA PHE A 95 1.64 13.36 -21.82
C PHE A 95 0.51 12.71 -21.03
N LEU A 96 -0.22 11.81 -21.67
CA LEU A 96 -1.25 10.98 -21.04
C LEU A 96 -0.65 9.61 -20.70
N GLU A 97 -0.76 9.18 -19.44
CA GLU A 97 -0.37 7.84 -19.04
C GLU A 97 -1.40 6.81 -19.48
N VAL A 98 -0.98 5.80 -20.24
CA VAL A 98 -1.88 4.84 -20.91
C VAL A 98 -1.61 3.39 -20.53
N ALA A 99 -0.48 3.10 -19.89
CA ALA A 99 -0.20 1.77 -19.37
C ALA A 99 0.81 1.83 -18.23
N GLY A 100 0.75 0.83 -17.35
CA GLY A 100 1.69 0.69 -16.27
C GLY A 100 1.99 -0.76 -15.93
N VAL A 101 3.23 -1.01 -15.48
CA VAL A 101 3.68 -2.31 -14.99
C VAL A 101 4.32 -2.14 -13.63
N VAL A 102 3.77 -2.79 -12.61
CA VAL A 102 4.33 -2.81 -11.25
C VAL A 102 5.06 -4.14 -11.05
N LYS A 103 6.35 -4.05 -10.73
CA LYS A 103 7.21 -5.19 -10.42
C LYS A 103 7.66 -5.11 -8.96
N SER A 104 7.41 -6.13 -8.15
CA SER A 104 8.06 -6.24 -6.85
C SER A 104 9.54 -6.54 -7.03
N ILE A 105 10.39 -5.93 -6.21
CA ILE A 105 11.83 -6.16 -6.11
C ILE A 105 12.06 -6.84 -4.76
N ASP A 106 12.65 -8.03 -4.76
CA ASP A 106 13.07 -8.68 -3.52
C ASP A 106 14.43 -8.16 -3.02
N LYS A 107 14.81 -8.58 -1.81
CA LYS A 107 16.08 -8.26 -1.16
C LYS A 107 17.33 -8.70 -1.96
N ASP A 108 17.19 -9.63 -2.90
CA ASP A 108 18.26 -10.08 -3.80
C ASP A 108 18.25 -9.30 -5.13
N GLY A 109 17.33 -8.34 -5.30
CA GLY A 109 17.14 -7.55 -6.50
C GLY A 109 16.32 -8.24 -7.61
N LYS A 110 15.76 -9.42 -7.37
CA LYS A 110 14.94 -10.11 -8.37
C LYS A 110 13.59 -9.44 -8.51
N LYS A 111 13.17 -9.26 -9.77
CA LYS A 111 11.93 -8.58 -10.12
C LYS A 111 10.84 -9.57 -10.50
N LYS A 112 9.63 -9.37 -9.97
CA LYS A 112 8.42 -10.13 -10.33
C LYS A 112 7.27 -9.19 -10.63
N VAL A 113 6.61 -9.36 -11.78
CA VAL A 113 5.40 -8.58 -12.10
C VAL A 113 4.28 -8.94 -11.12
N ILE A 114 3.74 -7.94 -10.43
CA ILE A 114 2.62 -8.10 -9.50
C ILE A 114 1.34 -7.41 -10.01
N HIS A 115 1.47 -6.39 -10.86
CA HIS A 115 0.34 -5.71 -11.47
C HIS A 115 0.68 -5.21 -12.86
N ARG A 116 -0.32 -5.20 -13.74
CA ARG A 116 -0.25 -4.62 -15.08
C ARG A 116 -1.60 -4.03 -15.41
N TRP A 117 -1.59 -2.83 -15.97
CA TRP A 117 -2.77 -2.21 -16.53
C TRP A 117 -2.41 -1.54 -17.86
N GLU A 118 -3.42 -1.40 -18.71
CA GLU A 118 -3.31 -0.77 -20.02
C GLU A 118 -4.70 -0.24 -20.38
N ASP A 119 -4.75 1.02 -20.79
CA ASP A 119 -5.95 1.63 -21.33
C ASP A 119 -6.26 1.03 -22.70
N LYS A 120 -7.48 0.50 -22.82
CA LYS A 120 -7.92 -0.19 -24.03
C LYS A 120 -8.06 0.77 -25.21
N GLU A 121 -8.37 2.04 -24.96
CA GLU A 121 -8.54 3.05 -26.00
C GLU A 121 -7.22 3.35 -26.72
N TYR A 122 -6.10 3.24 -26.02
CA TYR A 122 -4.77 3.61 -26.51
C TYR A 122 -3.86 2.41 -26.84
N LYS A 123 -4.40 1.19 -26.83
CA LYS A 123 -3.65 -0.06 -26.99
C LYS A 123 -2.85 -0.16 -28.30
N GLN A 124 -3.29 0.51 -29.36
CA GLN A 124 -2.63 0.49 -30.67
C GLN A 124 -1.70 1.69 -30.90
N ILE A 125 -1.64 2.64 -29.95
CA ILE A 125 -0.82 3.83 -30.07
C ILE A 125 0.59 3.52 -29.60
N LYS A 126 1.58 4.02 -30.34
CA LYS A 126 2.99 3.89 -29.98
C LYS A 126 3.26 4.73 -28.72
N ARG A 127 3.87 4.10 -27.72
CA ARG A 127 4.26 4.76 -26.47
C ARG A 127 5.43 5.70 -26.74
N ASP A 128 5.32 6.94 -26.27
CA ASP A 128 6.32 8.00 -26.51
C ASP A 128 7.31 8.14 -25.36
N LYS A 129 6.85 7.89 -24.13
CA LYS A 129 7.66 8.04 -22.93
C LYS A 129 7.51 6.84 -22.02
N GLU A 130 8.65 6.38 -21.51
CA GLU A 130 8.74 5.41 -20.43
C GLU A 130 9.41 6.09 -19.24
N GLN A 131 8.78 6.03 -18.07
CA GLN A 131 9.36 6.49 -16.81
C GLN A 131 9.23 5.39 -15.79
N SER A 132 10.21 5.26 -14.90
CA SER A 132 10.15 4.30 -13.82
C SER A 132 10.45 4.97 -12.50
N GLU A 133 9.71 4.59 -11.47
CA GLU A 133 9.95 5.01 -10.09
C GLU A 133 9.98 3.78 -9.18
N THR A 134 10.66 3.90 -8.05
CA THR A 134 10.69 2.85 -7.02
C THR A 134 10.14 3.35 -5.71
N TYR A 135 9.30 2.55 -5.07
CA TYR A 135 8.67 2.90 -3.80
C TYR A 135 8.19 1.70 -3.03
N LEU A 136 7.79 1.91 -1.77
CA LEU A 136 7.16 0.89 -0.95
C LEU A 136 5.64 0.96 -1.17
N ARG A 137 5.06 -0.10 -1.72
CA ARG A 137 3.64 -0.23 -2.04
C ARG A 137 2.93 -1.02 -0.95
N PHE A 138 1.94 -0.42 -0.31
CA PHE A 138 1.07 -1.10 0.64
C PHE A 138 -0.29 -1.39 0.01
N GLU A 139 -0.68 -2.66 -0.01
CA GLU A 139 -1.98 -3.11 -0.51
C GLU A 139 -2.84 -3.56 0.66
N TYR A 140 -4.11 -3.16 0.66
CA TYR A 140 -5.04 -3.47 1.74
C TYR A 140 -6.46 -3.62 1.22
N LYS A 141 -7.33 -4.15 2.07
CA LYS A 141 -8.76 -4.18 1.87
C LYS A 141 -9.42 -3.29 2.91
N ILE A 142 -10.37 -2.45 2.50
CA ILE A 142 -11.16 -1.61 3.39
C ILE A 142 -12.60 -1.61 2.90
N PHE A 143 -13.58 -1.77 3.79
CA PHE A 143 -15.00 -1.88 3.42
C PHE A 143 -15.29 -2.84 2.25
N GLY A 144 -14.57 -3.95 2.16
CA GLY A 144 -14.75 -4.92 1.07
C GLY A 144 -13.94 -4.64 -0.21
N LYS A 145 -13.40 -3.43 -0.38
CA LYS A 145 -12.69 -3.00 -1.60
C LYS A 145 -11.18 -3.14 -1.42
N LYS A 146 -10.49 -3.55 -2.49
CA LYS A 146 -9.03 -3.61 -2.53
C LYS A 146 -8.50 -2.25 -2.97
N GLU A 147 -7.58 -1.71 -2.19
CA GLU A 147 -6.95 -0.42 -2.39
C GLU A 147 -5.43 -0.60 -2.21
N TRP A 148 -4.67 0.42 -2.61
CA TRP A 148 -3.23 0.46 -2.39
C TRP A 148 -2.77 1.90 -2.19
N GLN A 149 -1.64 2.09 -1.51
CA GLN A 149 -1.02 3.41 -1.30
C GLN A 149 0.50 3.34 -1.52
N HIS A 150 1.08 4.47 -1.91
CA HIS A 150 2.52 4.72 -1.91
C HIS A 150 2.98 5.09 -0.50
N VAL A 151 3.89 4.32 0.10
CA VAL A 151 4.45 4.59 1.43
C VAL A 151 5.76 5.35 1.29
N VAL A 152 5.76 6.62 1.72
CA VAL A 152 6.94 7.51 1.66
C VAL A 152 7.71 7.48 2.97
N SER A 153 7.01 7.45 4.10
CA SER A 153 7.59 7.38 5.45
C SER A 153 6.62 6.76 6.45
N GLU A 154 7.04 6.61 7.70
CA GLU A 154 6.19 6.13 8.80
C GLU A 154 4.90 6.96 8.97
N LYS A 155 4.87 8.22 8.49
CA LYS A 155 3.77 9.18 8.69
C LYS A 155 3.23 9.80 7.40
N ALA A 156 3.76 9.41 6.24
CA ALA A 156 3.38 9.98 4.95
C ALA A 156 3.17 8.88 3.90
N TRP A 157 2.01 8.91 3.28
CA TRP A 157 1.58 8.02 2.20
C TRP A 157 0.49 8.71 1.37
N TYR A 158 0.31 8.29 0.12
CA TYR A 158 -0.71 8.82 -0.78
C TYR A 158 -1.21 7.78 -1.75
#